data_AF-A0A2M7C5C9-F1
#
_entry.id   AF-A0A2M7C5C9-F1
#
_cell.length_a   1.000
_cell.length_b   1.000
_cell.length_c   1.000
_cell.angle_alpha   90.00
_cell.angle_beta   90.00
_cell.angle_gamma   90.00
#
_symmetry.space_group_name_H-M   'P 1'
#
loop_
_entity.id
_entity.type
_entity.pdbx_description
1 polymer ?
#
loop_
_entity_poly.entity_id
_entity_poly.type
_entity_poly.pdbx_seq_one_letter_code
_entity_poly.pdbx_strand_id
1 'polypeptide(L)'
;MSAEPFKKSAVTVLVGSANPVKIESVRASFALYYKNVSVLPHPVDSGVGIQPVGAETFIGAENRADALFRKNRSKKLGADFFAGIEGGIINLHGRWLSFGGVCLMDSSGRKGFGSSAMFELPGSVVKELLSGVELGDVMDKIQNGHNTKQKHGAVGFFTKGRIDRKKLYESGIISALIPFLNTELFDGRP
;
A
#
# COMPACT_ATOMS: atom_id res chain seq x y z
N MET A 1 29.25 3.41 -18.59
CA MET A 1 28.47 2.23 -19.04
C MET A 1 27.52 1.87 -17.91
N SER A 2 26.26 2.30 -17.95
CA SER A 2 25.28 1.88 -16.95
C SER A 2 24.88 0.44 -17.26
N ALA A 3 25.28 -0.50 -16.42
CA ALA A 3 24.76 -1.86 -16.47
C ALA A 3 23.23 -1.78 -16.46
N GLU A 4 22.57 -2.51 -17.37
CA GLU A 4 21.12 -2.71 -17.29
C GLU A 4 20.76 -3.13 -15.86
N PRO A 5 19.74 -2.53 -15.22
CA PRO A 5 19.39 -2.89 -13.87
C PRO A 5 18.99 -4.37 -13.82
N PHE A 6 19.36 -5.04 -12.73
CA PHE A 6 18.99 -6.41 -12.37
C PHE A 6 17.46 -6.56 -12.40
N LYS A 7 16.89 -6.79 -13.58
CA LYS A 7 15.45 -7.01 -13.76
C LYS A 7 15.21 -8.49 -13.98
N LYS A 8 14.45 -9.09 -13.06
CA LYS A 8 13.90 -10.45 -13.16
C LYS A 8 12.93 -10.54 -14.36
N SER A 9 12.50 -11.76 -14.69
CA SER A 9 11.62 -12.09 -15.84
C SER A 9 10.18 -11.55 -15.68
N ALA A 10 9.19 -12.21 -16.28
CA ALA A 10 7.79 -11.81 -16.17
C ALA A 10 7.24 -12.06 -14.76
N VAL A 11 6.29 -11.23 -14.33
CA VAL A 11 5.61 -11.36 -13.03
C VAL A 11 4.14 -10.96 -13.15
N THR A 12 3.27 -11.74 -12.53
CA THR A 12 1.85 -11.42 -12.35
C THR A 12 1.55 -11.13 -10.89
N VAL A 13 1.03 -9.95 -10.61
CA VAL A 13 0.69 -9.47 -9.26
C VAL A 13 -0.81 -9.26 -9.15
N LEU A 14 -1.46 -9.93 -8.19
CA LEU A 14 -2.85 -9.61 -7.83
C LEU A 14 -2.87 -8.47 -6.80
N VAL A 15 -3.79 -7.51 -6.96
CA VAL A 15 -3.94 -6.38 -6.03
C VAL A 15 -5.29 -6.42 -5.35
N GLY A 16 -5.30 -6.34 -4.02
CA GLY A 16 -6.49 -6.55 -3.19
C GLY A 16 -7.46 -5.37 -3.16
N SER A 17 -7.43 -4.51 -4.19
CA SER A 17 -8.18 -3.24 -4.26
C SER A 17 -8.54 -2.89 -5.71
N ALA A 18 -9.68 -2.21 -5.88
CA ALA A 18 -10.07 -1.58 -7.15
C ALA A 18 -9.49 -0.17 -7.34
N ASN A 19 -8.80 0.37 -6.32
CA ASN A 19 -8.30 1.74 -6.37
C ASN A 19 -7.19 1.88 -7.44
N PRO A 20 -7.36 2.72 -8.48
CA PRO A 20 -6.40 2.84 -9.57
C PRO A 20 -5.03 3.32 -9.09
N VAL A 21 -4.95 4.14 -8.04
CA VAL A 21 -3.68 4.59 -7.46
C VAL A 21 -2.92 3.42 -6.84
N LYS A 22 -3.60 2.53 -6.10
CA LYS A 22 -2.96 1.34 -5.50
C LYS A 22 -2.44 0.38 -6.60
N ILE A 23 -3.25 0.13 -7.62
CA ILE A 23 -2.90 -0.72 -8.76
C ILE A 23 -1.67 -0.17 -9.49
N GLU A 24 -1.69 1.13 -9.79
CA GLU A 24 -0.61 1.78 -10.51
C GLU A 24 0.68 1.91 -9.68
N SER A 25 0.56 2.09 -8.36
CA SER A 25 1.72 2.07 -7.45
C SER A 25 2.40 0.70 -7.44
N VAL A 26 1.63 -0.39 -7.44
CA VAL A 26 2.15 -1.76 -7.56
C VAL A 26 2.85 -1.95 -8.90
N ARG A 27 2.19 -1.55 -10.00
CA ARG A 27 2.77 -1.66 -11.35
C ARG A 27 4.11 -0.94 -11.44
N ALA A 28 4.15 0.33 -11.03
CA ALA A 28 5.34 1.15 -11.09
C ALA A 28 6.48 0.59 -10.22
N SER A 29 6.17 0.15 -8.99
CA SER A 29 7.17 -0.42 -8.08
C SER A 29 7.75 -1.74 -8.58
N PHE A 30 6.92 -2.67 -9.06
CA PHE A 30 7.40 -3.94 -9.60
C PHE A 30 8.18 -3.74 -10.91
N ALA A 31 7.83 -2.75 -11.73
CA ALA A 31 8.53 -2.47 -12.99
C ALA A 31 9.99 -2.01 -12.78
N LEU A 32 10.37 -1.60 -11.57
CA LEU A 32 11.77 -1.32 -11.22
C LEU A 32 12.62 -2.60 -11.20
N TYR A 33 12.03 -3.75 -10.85
CA TYR A 33 12.73 -5.01 -10.59
C TYR A 33 12.36 -6.15 -11.55
N TYR A 34 11.33 -5.99 -12.38
CA TYR A 34 10.84 -7.00 -13.31
C TYR A 34 10.61 -6.40 -14.70
N LYS A 35 10.86 -7.17 -15.77
CA LYS A 35 10.73 -6.69 -17.16
C LYS A 35 9.28 -6.62 -17.64
N ASN A 36 8.49 -7.66 -17.38
CA ASN A 36 7.11 -7.78 -17.86
C ASN A 36 6.16 -7.91 -16.67
N VAL A 37 5.53 -6.80 -16.27
CA VAL A 37 4.67 -6.74 -15.07
C VAL A 37 3.19 -6.72 -15.45
N SER A 38 2.50 -7.83 -15.19
CA SER A 38 1.03 -7.90 -15.21
C SER A 38 0.49 -7.59 -13.82
N VAL A 39 -0.47 -6.67 -13.72
CA VAL A 39 -1.10 -6.31 -12.44
C VAL A 39 -2.61 -6.43 -12.61
N LEU A 40 -3.22 -7.30 -11.82
CA LEU A 40 -4.64 -7.67 -11.94
C LEU A 40 -5.40 -7.29 -10.65
N PRO A 41 -6.40 -6.39 -10.72
CA PRO A 41 -7.19 -6.04 -9.56
C PRO A 41 -8.16 -7.17 -9.19
N HIS A 42 -8.10 -7.59 -7.92
CA HIS A 42 -9.07 -8.48 -7.31
C HIS A 42 -9.48 -7.92 -5.94
N PRO A 43 -10.48 -7.02 -5.91
CA PRO A 43 -10.97 -6.45 -4.65
C PRO A 43 -11.38 -7.56 -3.69
N VAL A 44 -10.95 -7.42 -2.44
CA VAL A 44 -11.25 -8.30 -1.30
C VAL A 44 -11.47 -7.42 -0.07
N ASP A 45 -12.10 -7.96 0.98
CA ASP A 45 -12.24 -7.27 2.25
C ASP A 45 -10.89 -7.20 3.00
N SER A 46 -10.65 -6.13 3.75
CA SER A 46 -9.51 -6.03 4.68
C SER A 46 -9.80 -6.64 6.04
N GLY A 47 -11.06 -6.84 6.42
CA GLY A 47 -11.46 -7.39 7.72
C GLY A 47 -11.14 -6.47 8.89
N VAL A 48 -10.89 -5.17 8.65
CA VAL A 48 -10.64 -4.13 9.67
C VAL A 48 -11.55 -2.92 9.40
N GLY A 49 -11.61 -1.98 10.35
CA GLY A 49 -12.44 -0.78 10.23
C GLY A 49 -12.08 0.08 9.00
N ILE A 50 -13.02 0.94 8.60
CA ILE A 50 -12.85 1.84 7.44
C ILE A 50 -11.64 2.78 7.57
N GLN A 51 -11.31 3.16 8.80
CA GLN A 51 -10.13 3.96 9.13
C GLN A 51 -9.28 3.21 10.15
N PRO A 52 -8.40 2.29 9.69
CA PRO A 52 -7.54 1.49 10.57
C PRO A 52 -6.65 2.34 11.47
N VAL A 53 -6.50 1.91 12.72
CA VAL A 53 -5.65 2.56 13.73
C VAL A 53 -4.52 1.64 14.18
N GLY A 54 -3.28 2.14 14.13
CA GLY A 54 -2.09 1.45 14.58
C GLY A 54 -1.85 0.14 13.82
N ALA A 55 -1.81 -0.98 14.54
CA ALA A 55 -1.51 -2.29 13.97
C ALA A 55 -2.57 -2.76 12.97
N GLU A 56 -3.83 -2.29 13.08
CA GLU A 56 -4.92 -2.66 12.16
C GLU A 56 -4.59 -2.36 10.71
N THR A 57 -3.76 -1.34 10.44
CA THR A 57 -3.35 -1.02 9.06
C THR A 57 -2.56 -2.17 8.43
N PHE A 58 -1.62 -2.77 9.16
CA PHE A 58 -0.86 -3.92 8.67
C PHE A 58 -1.70 -5.19 8.65
N ILE A 59 -2.57 -5.40 9.65
CA ILE A 59 -3.53 -6.52 9.68
C ILE A 59 -4.44 -6.47 8.45
N GLY A 60 -5.00 -5.30 8.12
CA GLY A 60 -5.83 -5.12 6.94
C GLY A 60 -5.07 -5.40 5.63
N ALA A 61 -3.83 -4.91 5.52
CA ALA A 61 -2.98 -5.21 4.37
C ALA A 61 -2.69 -6.71 4.24
N GLU A 62 -2.35 -7.38 5.34
CA GLU A 62 -2.09 -8.81 5.39
C GLU A 62 -3.32 -9.64 5.03
N ASN A 63 -4.48 -9.33 5.61
CA ASN A 63 -5.76 -9.98 5.32
C ASN A 63 -6.09 -9.95 3.82
N ARG A 64 -5.85 -8.81 3.15
CA ARG A 64 -6.01 -8.69 1.69
C ARG A 64 -5.06 -9.62 0.94
N ALA A 65 -3.78 -9.65 1.30
CA ALA A 65 -2.78 -10.52 0.67
C ALA A 65 -3.12 -12.00 0.86
N ASP A 66 -3.50 -12.40 2.07
CA ASP A 66 -3.94 -13.77 2.41
C ASP A 66 -5.21 -14.17 1.63
N ALA A 67 -6.20 -13.27 1.50
CA ALA A 67 -7.41 -13.53 0.73
C ALA A 67 -7.12 -13.76 -0.76
N LEU A 68 -6.20 -12.97 -1.33
CA LEU A 68 -5.75 -13.14 -2.71
C LEU A 68 -4.99 -14.45 -2.91
N PHE A 69 -4.09 -14.81 -1.99
CA PHE A 69 -3.35 -16.07 -2.04
C PHE A 69 -4.29 -17.28 -2.04
N ARG A 70 -5.28 -17.30 -1.14
CA ARG A 70 -6.33 -18.34 -1.12
C ARG A 70 -7.12 -18.38 -2.43
N LYS A 71 -7.49 -17.22 -2.96
CA LYS A 71 -8.23 -17.08 -4.23
C LYS A 71 -7.42 -17.55 -5.44
N ASN A 72 -6.11 -17.27 -5.47
CA ASN A 72 -5.21 -17.73 -6.52
C ASN A 72 -5.13 -19.26 -6.56
N ARG A 73 -5.02 -19.91 -5.39
CA ARG A 73 -5.02 -21.37 -5.27
C ARG A 73 -6.36 -21.98 -5.68
N SER A 74 -7.48 -21.45 -5.17
CA SER A 74 -8.80 -22.02 -5.45
C SER A 74 -9.25 -21.85 -6.89
N LYS A 75 -8.91 -20.73 -7.54
CA LYS A 75 -9.28 -20.42 -8.92
C LYS A 75 -8.18 -20.70 -9.94
N LYS A 76 -7.03 -21.23 -9.50
CA LYS A 76 -5.85 -21.52 -10.34
C LYS A 76 -5.44 -20.32 -11.22
N LEU A 77 -5.37 -19.11 -10.62
CA LEU A 77 -5.11 -17.87 -11.38
C LEU A 77 -3.65 -17.73 -11.86
N GLY A 78 -2.72 -18.50 -11.29
CA GLY A 78 -1.33 -18.53 -11.73
C GLY A 78 -0.54 -17.25 -11.45
N ALA A 79 -0.92 -16.48 -10.42
CA ALA A 79 -0.18 -15.28 -10.03
C ALA A 79 1.02 -15.58 -9.12
N ASP A 80 2.05 -14.75 -9.23
CA ASP A 80 3.33 -14.87 -8.54
C ASP A 80 3.35 -14.10 -7.21
N PHE A 81 2.64 -12.97 -7.15
CA PHE A 81 2.56 -12.11 -5.97
C PHE A 81 1.13 -11.64 -5.66
N PHE A 82 0.90 -11.34 -4.38
CA PHE A 82 -0.37 -10.87 -3.83
C PHE A 82 -0.11 -9.60 -3.01
N ALA A 83 -0.67 -8.48 -3.44
CA ALA A 83 -0.44 -7.18 -2.84
C ALA A 83 -1.67 -6.70 -2.06
N GLY A 84 -1.49 -6.58 -0.74
CA GLY A 84 -2.39 -5.86 0.15
C GLY A 84 -1.80 -4.50 0.52
N ILE A 85 -2.61 -3.44 0.38
CA ILE A 85 -2.23 -2.07 0.73
C ILE A 85 -3.39 -1.46 1.48
N GLU A 86 -3.14 -0.91 2.67
CA GLU A 86 -4.15 -0.29 3.52
C GLU A 86 -3.69 1.08 4.02
N GLY A 87 -4.58 2.07 3.98
CA GLY A 87 -4.31 3.38 4.57
C GLY A 87 -4.71 3.38 6.04
N GLY A 88 -3.98 4.08 6.89
CA GLY A 88 -4.30 4.14 8.31
C GLY A 88 -3.67 5.32 9.01
N ILE A 89 -3.91 5.39 10.32
CA ILE A 89 -3.27 6.36 11.21
C ILE A 89 -2.63 5.65 12.40
N ILE A 90 -1.57 6.22 12.96
CA ILE A 90 -0.91 5.71 14.16
C ILE A 90 -0.51 6.87 15.06
N ASN A 91 -0.62 6.68 16.38
CA ASN A 91 -0.03 7.60 17.34
C ASN A 91 1.38 7.14 17.65
N LEU A 92 2.38 7.90 17.21
CA LEU A 92 3.79 7.69 17.52
C LEU A 92 4.37 8.98 18.08
N HIS A 93 5.14 8.89 19.16
CA HIS A 93 5.76 10.06 19.79
C HIS A 93 4.74 11.16 20.17
N GLY A 94 3.53 10.79 20.59
CA GLY A 94 2.46 11.74 20.91
C GLY A 94 1.95 12.54 19.71
N ARG A 95 2.22 12.07 18.49
CA ARG A 95 1.78 12.66 17.22
C ARG A 95 0.96 11.64 16.44
N TRP A 96 -0.10 12.13 15.81
CA TRP A 96 -0.93 11.30 14.95
C TRP A 96 -0.43 11.41 13.51
N LEU A 97 -0.01 10.28 12.97
CA LEU A 97 0.60 10.17 11.66
C LEU A 97 -0.29 9.34 10.73
N SER A 98 -0.46 9.79 9.48
CA SER A 98 -1.07 8.98 8.42
C SER A 98 0.00 8.24 7.63
N PHE A 99 -0.28 7.00 7.24
CA PHE A 99 0.60 6.17 6.45
C PHE A 99 -0.18 5.10 5.67
N GLY A 100 0.50 4.44 4.72
CA GLY A 100 0.03 3.24 4.05
C GLY A 100 0.82 2.02 4.53
N GLY A 101 0.14 1.03 5.11
CA GLY A 101 0.71 -0.29 5.38
C GLY A 101 0.62 -1.18 4.14
N VAL A 102 1.69 -1.93 3.87
CA VAL A 102 1.79 -2.84 2.72
C VAL A 102 2.20 -4.23 3.20
N CYS A 103 1.50 -5.24 2.70
CA CYS A 103 1.90 -6.64 2.77
C CYS A 103 1.96 -7.19 1.34
N LEU A 104 3.12 -7.70 0.95
CA LEU A 104 3.31 -8.49 -0.26
C LEU A 104 3.48 -9.94 0.14
N MET A 105 2.85 -10.84 -0.60
CA MET A 105 3.06 -12.27 -0.43
C MET A 105 3.41 -12.91 -1.77
N ASP A 106 4.38 -13.83 -1.81
CA ASP A 106 4.68 -14.61 -3.01
C ASP A 106 3.85 -15.90 -3.09
N SER A 107 3.97 -16.62 -4.21
CA SER A 107 3.28 -17.90 -4.46
C SER A 107 3.66 -19.03 -3.48
N SER A 108 4.79 -18.92 -2.77
CA SER A 108 5.19 -19.85 -1.71
C SER A 108 4.54 -19.56 -0.36
N GLY A 109 3.98 -18.36 -0.18
CA GLY A 109 3.39 -17.88 1.07
C GLY A 109 4.33 -17.02 1.91
N ARG A 110 5.52 -16.69 1.42
CA ARG A 110 6.46 -15.77 2.08
C ARG A 110 5.87 -14.36 2.07
N LYS A 111 5.87 -13.68 3.21
CA LYS A 111 5.33 -12.32 3.37
C LYS A 111 6.42 -11.27 3.52
N GLY A 112 6.33 -10.14 2.84
CA GLY A 112 7.15 -8.95 3.07
C GLY A 112 6.27 -7.78 3.47
N PHE A 113 6.74 -6.99 4.44
CA PHE A 113 6.02 -5.84 4.98
C PHE A 113 6.79 -4.56 4.74
N GLY A 114 6.06 -3.48 4.49
CA GLY A 114 6.61 -2.15 4.34
C GLY A 114 5.56 -1.10 4.64
N SER A 115 5.99 0.12 4.90
CA SER A 115 5.09 1.26 5.01
C SER A 115 5.53 2.38 4.10
N SER A 116 4.56 3.19 3.66
CA SER A 116 4.90 4.48 3.09
C SER A 116 5.59 5.37 4.11
N ALA A 117 6.16 6.49 3.64
CA ALA A 117 6.47 7.62 4.53
C ALA A 117 5.23 8.00 5.35
N MET A 118 5.47 8.42 6.59
CA MET A 118 4.44 8.90 7.52
C MET A 118 4.40 10.43 7.49
N PHE A 119 3.21 11.02 7.66
CA PHE A 119 3.06 12.48 7.80
C PHE A 119 2.05 12.83 8.88
N GLU A 120 2.32 13.92 9.59
CA GLU A 120 1.47 14.38 10.69
C GLU A 120 0.13 14.93 10.19
N LEU A 121 -0.94 14.59 10.91
CA LEU A 121 -2.29 15.09 10.65
C LEU A 121 -2.67 16.19 11.64
N PRO A 122 -3.39 17.24 11.21
CA PRO A 122 -3.98 18.20 12.13
C PRO A 122 -4.95 17.53 13.11
N GLY A 123 -4.99 18.02 14.36
CA GLY A 123 -5.87 17.45 15.40
C GLY A 123 -7.36 17.46 15.04
N SER A 124 -7.82 18.42 14.24
CA SER A 124 -9.19 18.46 13.72
C SER A 124 -9.51 17.26 12.82
N VAL A 125 -8.58 16.91 11.91
CA VAL A 125 -8.71 15.75 11.03
C VAL A 125 -8.72 14.47 11.87
N VAL A 126 -7.75 14.33 12.79
CA VAL A 126 -7.64 13.15 13.67
C VAL A 126 -8.93 12.90 14.46
N LYS A 127 -9.54 13.96 14.99
CA LYS A 127 -10.81 13.84 15.74
C LYS A 127 -11.92 13.22 14.89
N GLU A 128 -12.04 13.60 13.61
CA GLU A 128 -13.01 12.99 12.70
C GLU A 128 -12.65 11.53 12.40
N LEU A 129 -11.38 11.21 12.17
CA LEU A 129 -10.93 9.84 11.90
C LEU A 129 -11.22 8.89 13.07
N LEU A 130 -10.93 9.32 14.29
CA LEU A 130 -11.21 8.55 15.50
C LEU A 130 -12.72 8.43 15.78
N SER A 131 -13.56 9.25 15.14
CA SER A 131 -15.02 9.10 15.18
C SER A 131 -15.57 8.13 14.11
N GLY A 132 -14.71 7.50 13.31
CA GLY A 132 -15.07 6.51 12.30
C GLY A 132 -15.24 7.06 10.89
N VAL A 133 -14.79 8.28 10.61
CA VAL A 133 -14.83 8.88 9.27
C VAL A 133 -13.56 8.49 8.49
N GLU A 134 -13.68 8.21 7.19
CA GLU A 134 -12.51 7.95 6.33
C GLU A 134 -11.74 9.25 6.04
N LEU A 135 -10.40 9.18 6.01
CA LEU A 135 -9.55 10.32 5.65
C LEU A 135 -9.89 10.94 4.28
N GLY A 136 -10.34 10.13 3.31
CA GLY A 136 -10.80 10.65 2.02
C GLY A 136 -11.92 11.67 2.19
N ASP A 137 -12.97 11.30 2.92
CA ASP A 137 -14.15 12.14 3.14
C ASP A 137 -13.82 13.42 3.92
N VAL A 138 -12.96 13.31 4.95
CA VAL A 138 -12.50 14.48 5.72
C VAL A 138 -11.75 15.45 4.81
N MET A 139 -10.86 14.93 3.96
CA MET A 139 -10.10 15.78 3.04
C MET A 139 -10.97 16.38 1.95
N ASP A 140 -11.99 15.68 1.45
CA ASP A 140 -12.92 16.22 0.46
C ASP A 140 -13.70 17.42 1.02
N LYS A 141 -14.17 17.33 2.28
CA LYS A 141 -14.80 18.46 2.97
C LYS A 141 -13.86 19.67 3.08
N ILE A 142 -12.62 19.44 3.51
CA ILE A 142 -11.60 20.49 3.65
C ILE A 142 -11.30 21.12 2.30
N GLN A 143 -11.02 20.32 1.27
CA GLN A 143 -10.66 20.82 -0.05
C GLN A 143 -11.77 21.63 -0.71
N ASN A 144 -13.02 21.17 -0.59
CA ASN A 144 -14.19 21.91 -1.04
C ASN A 144 -14.35 23.23 -0.28
N GLY A 145 -14.17 23.22 1.04
CA GLY A 145 -14.18 24.43 1.87
C GLY A 145 -13.08 25.44 1.52
N HIS A 146 -11.95 24.97 1.00
CA HIS A 146 -10.86 25.81 0.50
C HIS A 146 -10.94 26.14 -1.00
N ASN A 147 -12.01 25.74 -1.71
CA ASN A 147 -12.16 25.89 -3.17
C ASN A 147 -10.98 25.31 -3.97
N THR A 148 -10.41 24.18 -3.52
CA THR A 148 -9.30 23.48 -4.19
C THR A 148 -9.77 22.13 -4.75
N LYS A 149 -9.28 21.76 -5.95
CA LYS A 149 -9.59 20.47 -6.61
C LYS A 149 -8.35 19.56 -6.65
N GLN A 150 -7.78 19.24 -5.50
CA GLN A 150 -6.53 18.47 -5.43
C GLN A 150 -6.80 16.95 -5.50
N LYS A 151 -6.59 16.36 -6.69
CA LYS A 151 -6.76 14.92 -6.93
C LYS A 151 -5.62 14.03 -6.38
N HIS A 152 -4.68 14.59 -5.61
CA HIS A 152 -3.46 13.91 -5.17
C HIS A 152 -3.59 13.23 -3.79
N GLY A 153 -4.76 13.30 -3.15
CA GLY A 153 -5.01 12.80 -1.79
C GLY A 153 -4.48 13.72 -0.68
N ALA A 154 -4.66 13.30 0.58
CA ALA A 154 -4.26 14.07 1.76
C ALA A 154 -2.79 14.53 1.72
N VAL A 155 -1.87 13.60 1.40
CA VAL A 155 -0.44 13.90 1.31
C VAL A 155 -0.14 14.97 0.24
N GLY A 156 -0.85 14.94 -0.88
CA GLY A 156 -0.69 15.93 -1.95
C GLY A 156 -1.18 17.30 -1.52
N PHE A 157 -2.30 17.36 -0.79
CA PHE A 157 -2.79 18.61 -0.21
C PHE A 157 -1.78 19.21 0.78
N PHE A 158 -1.35 18.43 1.78
CA PHE A 158 -0.47 18.94 2.84
C PHE A 158 0.95 19.27 2.34
N THR A 159 1.45 18.56 1.33
CA THR A 159 2.77 18.82 0.75
C THR A 159 2.75 19.84 -0.40
N LYS A 160 1.60 20.48 -0.68
CA LYS A 160 1.44 21.40 -1.83
C LYS A 160 1.84 20.75 -3.17
N GLY A 161 1.46 19.48 -3.35
CA GLY A 161 1.68 18.71 -4.56
C GLY A 161 3.10 18.15 -4.73
N ARG A 162 3.97 18.23 -3.72
CA ARG A 162 5.35 17.72 -3.83
C ARG A 162 5.44 16.20 -3.69
N ILE A 163 4.49 15.58 -2.99
CA ILE A 163 4.31 14.14 -2.89
C ILE A 163 2.86 13.82 -3.20
N ASP A 164 2.61 12.98 -4.20
CA ASP A 164 1.28 12.44 -4.47
C ASP A 164 1.08 11.07 -3.81
N ARG A 165 -0.17 10.60 -3.80
CA ARG A 165 -0.53 9.32 -3.21
C ARG A 165 0.12 8.11 -3.89
N LYS A 166 0.44 8.19 -5.19
CA LYS A 166 1.12 7.09 -5.91
C LYS A 166 2.55 6.95 -5.39
N LYS A 167 3.32 8.03 -5.42
CA LYS A 167 4.71 8.10 -4.92
C LYS A 167 4.80 7.72 -3.45
N LEU A 168 3.78 8.10 -2.65
CA LEU A 168 3.69 7.68 -1.26
C LEU A 168 3.64 6.16 -1.13
N TYR A 169 2.74 5.47 -1.83
CA TYR A 169 2.62 4.01 -1.74
C TYR A 169 3.79 3.26 -2.39
N GLU A 170 4.39 3.79 -3.46
CA GLU A 170 5.58 3.18 -4.09
C GLU A 170 6.69 2.91 -3.07
N SER A 171 6.95 3.86 -2.17
CA SER A 171 7.97 3.69 -1.12
C SER A 171 7.69 2.49 -0.18
N GLY A 172 6.41 2.27 0.17
CA GLY A 172 6.01 1.14 1.01
C GLY A 172 6.07 -0.20 0.28
N ILE A 173 5.73 -0.22 -1.01
CA ILE A 173 5.79 -1.42 -1.85
C ILE A 173 7.24 -1.82 -2.10
N ILE A 174 8.11 -0.86 -2.42
CA ILE A 174 9.56 -1.08 -2.55
C ILE A 174 10.13 -1.65 -1.25
N SER A 175 9.75 -1.09 -0.10
CA SER A 175 10.18 -1.61 1.21
C SER A 175 9.68 -3.03 1.46
N ALA A 176 8.43 -3.33 1.12
CA ALA A 176 7.86 -4.68 1.25
C ALA A 176 8.51 -5.71 0.31
N LEU A 177 9.17 -5.27 -0.78
CA LEU A 177 9.89 -6.16 -1.69
C LEU A 177 11.24 -6.65 -1.14
N ILE A 178 11.80 -6.01 -0.11
CA ILE A 178 13.15 -6.31 0.43
C ILE A 178 13.38 -7.81 0.68
N PRO A 179 12.48 -8.56 1.34
CA PRO A 179 12.72 -9.99 1.61
C PRO A 179 12.72 -10.89 0.36
N PHE A 180 12.17 -10.42 -0.76
CA PHE A 180 12.12 -11.16 -2.04
C PHE A 180 13.28 -10.77 -2.98
N LEU A 181 13.93 -9.64 -2.69
CA LEU A 181 15.11 -9.17 -3.41
C LEU A 181 16.40 -9.73 -2.81
N ASN A 182 16.40 -10.08 -1.52
CA ASN A 182 17.57 -10.56 -0.76
C ASN A 182 17.26 -11.93 -0.13
N THR A 183 16.83 -12.90 -0.96
CA THR A 183 16.29 -14.17 -0.47
C THR A 183 17.26 -14.94 0.43
N GLU A 184 18.55 -14.90 0.10
CA GLU A 184 19.64 -15.52 0.84
C GLU A 184 19.82 -15.00 2.27
N LEU A 185 19.37 -13.77 2.56
CA LEU A 185 19.43 -13.16 3.91
C LEU A 185 18.13 -13.34 4.70
N PHE A 186 17.03 -13.65 4.01
CA PHE A 186 15.69 -13.70 4.60
C PHE A 186 15.08 -15.12 4.61
N ASP A 187 15.79 -16.12 4.08
CA ASP A 187 15.48 -17.54 4.26
C ASP A 187 15.84 -17.95 5.70
N GLY A 188 14.85 -18.40 6.49
CA GLY A 188 15.06 -18.79 7.90
C GLY A 188 14.72 -17.73 8.93
N ARG A 189 13.66 -16.93 8.70
CA ARG A 189 13.12 -16.02 9.73
C ARG A 189 12.91 -16.76 11.06
N PRO A 190 13.16 -16.08 12.20
CA PRO A 190 13.02 -16.69 13.53
C PRO A 190 11.64 -17.32 13.74
#